data_AF-A0A3N4P957-F1
#
_entry.id   AF-A0A3N4P957-F1
#
_cell.length_a   1.000
_cell.length_b   1.000
_cell.length_c   1.000
_cell.angle_alpha   90.00
_cell.angle_beta   90.00
_cell.angle_gamma   90.00
#
_symmetry.space_group_name_H-M   'P 1'
#
loop_
_entity.id
_entity.type
_entity.pdbx_description
1 polymer ?
#
loop_
_entity_poly.entity_id
_entity_poly.type
_entity_poly.pdbx_seq_one_letter_code
_entity_poly.pdbx_strand_id
1 'polypeptide(L)' 'MFKSFLSILFTEILFPVWIFASACFFLYLFPDHWIIFTFISIVAFIIFHPILFGRFDKYD' A
#
# COMPACT_ATOMS: atom_id res chain seq x y z
N MET A 1 -7.21 1.68 24.30
CA MET A 1 -6.39 1.42 23.11
C MET A 1 -7.19 1.78 21.87
N PHE A 2 -7.44 3.07 21.65
CA PHE A 2 -7.93 3.53 20.36
C PHE A 2 -6.67 3.63 19.50
N LYS A 3 -6.49 2.76 18.51
CA LYS A 3 -5.49 3.03 17.47
C LYS A 3 -5.84 4.40 16.92
N SER A 4 -4.87 5.31 16.86
CA SER A 4 -5.09 6.65 16.29
C SER A 4 -5.79 6.49 14.94
N PHE A 5 -6.82 7.30 14.67
CA PHE A 5 -7.54 7.28 13.38
C PHE A 5 -6.57 7.26 12.20
N LEU A 6 -5.44 7.94 12.35
CA LEU A 6 -4.32 7.97 11.42
C LEU A 6 -3.76 6.55 11.20
N SER A 7 -3.44 5.80 12.25
CA SER A 7 -2.97 4.41 12.17
C SER A 7 -3.96 3.50 11.44
N ILE A 8 -5.27 3.61 11.71
CA ILE A 8 -6.30 2.83 11.01
C ILE A 8 -6.33 3.19 9.52
N LEU A 9 -6.31 4.48 9.19
CA LEU A 9 -6.37 4.97 7.82
C LEU A 9 -5.12 4.57 7.01
N PHE A 10 -3.94 4.59 7.63
CA PHE A 10 -2.69 4.19 7.01
C PHE A 10 -2.51 2.67 6.90
N THR A 11 -3.09 1.88 7.80
CA THR A 11 -2.88 0.42 7.80
C THR A 11 -4.02 -0.33 7.11
N GLU A 12 -5.27 0.03 7.36
CA GLU A 12 -6.44 -0.72 6.89
C GLU A 12 -7.02 -0.17 5.58
N ILE A 13 -6.95 1.14 5.35
CA ILE A 13 -7.52 1.79 4.16
C ILE A 13 -6.46 1.97 3.07
N LEU A 14 -5.23 2.34 3.44
CA LEU A 14 -4.16 2.60 2.47
C LEU A 14 -3.80 1.35 1.65
N PHE A 15 -3.83 0.17 2.26
CA PHE A 15 -3.50 -1.09 1.59
C PHE A 15 -4.47 -1.43 0.44
N PRO A 16 -5.80 -1.52 0.65
CA PRO A 16 -6.73 -1.77 -0.43
C PRO A 16 -6.78 -0.62 -1.46
N VAL A 17 -6.63 0.63 -1.02
CA VAL A 17 -6.56 1.79 -1.93
C VAL A 17 -5.31 1.69 -2.83
N TRP A 18 -4.17 1.28 -2.28
CA TRP A 18 -2.94 1.08 -3.05
C TRP A 18 -3.09 -0.03 -4.09
N ILE A 19 -3.71 -1.16 -3.73
CA ILE A 19 -4.00 -2.26 -4.67
C ILE A 19 -4.89 -1.76 -5.81
N PHE A 20 -5.99 -1.08 -5.50
CA PHE A 20 -6.91 -0.57 -6.52
C PHE A 20 -6.25 0.48 -7.43
N ALA A 21 -5.55 1.45 -6.85
CA ALA A 21 -4.87 2.50 -7.60
C ALA A 21 -3.77 1.91 -8.51
N SER A 22 -2.97 0.98 -8.00
CA SER A 22 -1.92 0.33 -8.78
C SER A 22 -2.48 -0.54 -9.90
N ALA A 23 -3.53 -1.32 -9.64
CA ALA A 23 -4.21 -2.12 -10.66
C ALA A 23 -4.77 -1.23 -11.79
N CYS A 24 -5.48 -0.14 -11.46
CA CYS A 24 -5.99 0.81 -12.44
C CYS A 24 -4.86 1.49 -13.21
N PHE A 25 -3.79 1.89 -12.53
CA PHE A 25 -2.63 2.53 -13.15
C PHE A 25 -1.92 1.62 -14.15
N PHE A 26 -1.65 0.36 -13.77
CA PHE A 26 -1.00 -0.59 -14.66
C PHE A 26 -1.91 -1.10 -15.78
N LEU A 27 -3.24 -1.20 -15.54
CA LEU A 27 -4.20 -1.46 -16.60
C LEU A 27 -4.17 -0.37 -17.68
N TYR A 28 -4.01 0.90 -17.27
CA TYR A 28 -3.95 2.02 -18.22
C TYR A 28 -2.62 2.07 -18.99
N LEU A 29 -1.49 1.79 -18.33
CA LEU A 29 -0.16 1.92 -18.93
C LEU A 29 0.34 0.66 -19.65
N PHE A 30 0.11 -0.52 -19.08
CA PHE A 30 0.62 -1.80 -19.57
C PHE A 30 -0.45 -2.90 -19.47
N PRO A 31 -1.51 -2.84 -20.29
CA PRO A 31 -2.68 -3.72 -20.18
C PRO A 31 -2.39 -5.21 -20.38
N ASP A 32 -1.28 -5.58 -21.02
CA ASP A 32 -0.92 -7.01 -21.20
C ASP A 32 -0.23 -7.60 -19.97
N HIS A 33 0.45 -6.76 -19.17
CA HIS A 33 1.31 -7.21 -18.06
C HIS A 33 0.86 -6.63 -16.70
N TRP A 34 -0.30 -5.98 -16.66
CA TRP A 34 -0.79 -5.25 -15.49
C TRP A 34 -0.83 -6.12 -14.22
N ILE A 35 -1.19 -7.40 -14.35
CA ILE A 35 -1.26 -8.34 -13.21
C ILE A 35 0.13 -8.52 -12.58
N ILE A 36 1.15 -8.72 -13.41
CA ILE A 36 2.53 -8.95 -12.95
C ILE A 36 3.06 -7.68 -12.27
N PHE A 37 2.86 -6.51 -12.88
CA PHE A 37 3.28 -5.23 -12.30
C PHE A 37 2.54 -4.89 -11.01
N THR A 38 1.24 -5.19 -10.94
CA THR A 38 0.44 -5.02 -9.71
C THR A 38 0.98 -5.92 -8.60
N PHE A 39 1.31 -7.18 -8.91
CA PHE A 39 1.89 -8.10 -7.94
C PHE A 39 3.25 -7.62 -7.41
N ILE A 40 4.13 -7.18 -8.30
CA ILE A 40 5.44 -6.59 -7.93
C ILE A 40 5.24 -5.34 -7.05
N SER A 41 4.28 -4.48 -7.40
CA SER A 41 3.94 -3.28 -6.64
C SER A 41 3.44 -3.60 -5.23
N ILE A 42 2.62 -4.65 -5.07
CA ILE A 42 2.15 -5.11 -3.75
C ILE A 42 3.32 -5.62 -2.91
N VAL A 43 4.21 -6.44 -3.49
CA VAL A 43 5.39 -6.96 -2.78
C VAL A 43 6.30 -5.80 -2.35
N ALA A 44 6.55 -4.84 -3.25
CA ALA A 44 7.31 -3.64 -2.92
C ALA A 44 6.63 -2.85 -1.79
N PHE A 45 5.30 -2.65 -1.86
CA PHE A 45 4.55 -1.95 -0.84
C PHE A 45 4.69 -2.63 0.53
N ILE A 46 4.60 -3.96 0.61
CA ILE A 46 4.77 -4.71 1.88
C ILE A 46 6.18 -4.51 2.47
N ILE A 47 7.22 -4.42 1.62
CA ILE A 47 8.60 -4.19 2.07
C ILE A 47 8.82 -2.75 2.53
N PHE A 48 8.29 -1.77 1.79
CA PHE A 48 8.43 -0.35 2.10
C PHE A 48 7.49 0.11 3.22
N HIS A 49 6.37 -0.58 3.43
CA HIS A 49 5.40 -0.27 4.48
C HIS A 49 6.05 -0.18 5.87
N PRO A 50 6.79 -1.19 6.39
CA PRO A 50 7.44 -1.08 7.69
C PRO A 50 8.56 -0.02 7.73
N ILE A 51 9.16 0.34 6.59
CA ILE A 51 10.22 1.36 6.54
C ILE A 51 9.61 2.77 6.64
N LEU A 52 8.51 3.01 5.93
CA LEU A 52 7.76 4.28 5.96
C LEU A 52 7.00 4.45 7.28
N PHE A 53 6.38 3.37 7.77
CA PHE A 53 5.46 3.41 8.92
C PHE A 53 6.09 2.97 10.24
N GLY A 54 7.22 2.26 10.23
CA GLY A 54 7.96 1.92 11.45
C GLY A 54 8.54 3.14 12.18
N ARG A 55 8.62 4.31 11.52
CA ARG A 55 8.92 5.58 12.20
C ARG A 55 7.72 6.18 12.94
N PHE A 56 6.49 5.85 12.54
CA PHE A 56 5.28 6.31 13.22
C PHE A 56 4.95 5.47 14.46
N ASP A 57 5.51 4.26 14.57
CA ASP A 57 5.44 3.41 15.77
C ASP A 57 6.31 3.95 16.93
N LYS A 58 7.19 4.93 16.67
CA LYS A 58 7.98 5.62 17.71
C LYS A 58 7.22 6.73 18.45
N TYR A 59 5.95 6.93 18.15
CA TYR A 59 5.09 7.93 18.81
C TYR A 59 4.08 7.30 19.79
N ASP A 60 4.31 6.05 20.20
CA ASP A 60 3.68 5.44 21.37
C ASP A 60 4.53 5.69 22.64
#